data_AF-A0A819YK36-F1
#
_entry.id   AF-A0A819YK36-F1
#
_cell.length_a   1.000
_cell.length_b   1.000
_cell.length_c   1.000
_cell.angle_alpha   90.00
_cell.angle_beta   90.00
_cell.angle_gamma   90.00
#
_symmetry.space_group_name_H-M   'P 1'
#
loop_
_entity.id
_entity.type
_entity.pdbx_description
1 polymer ?
#
loop_
_entity_poly.entity_id
_entity_poly.type
_entity_poly.pdbx_seq_one_letter_code
_entity_poly.pdbx_strand_id
1 'polypeptide(L)'
;QKLGTLLWPDWHYGVLSMYGTHLAVNHLLISEKLNVTKADQLLDQSTTNPDQFDLEKNNRLHLHCWHTEKKFSKFQFKLGQYNQIHPRTLLNDSSAQAYAMRMALESGLMSLEELGQRLRDISSNRTI
;
A
#
# COMPACT_ATOMS: atom_id res chain seq x y z
N GLN A 1 12.91 18.73 -25.91
CA GLN A 1 12.57 17.31 -26.15
C GLN A 1 12.02 16.73 -24.85
N LYS A 2 10.85 16.06 -24.85
CA LYS A 2 10.20 15.59 -23.61
C LYS A 2 10.95 14.35 -23.08
N LEU A 3 11.39 14.33 -21.81
CA LEU A 3 12.18 13.21 -21.23
C LEU A 3 11.50 11.83 -21.40
N GLY A 4 10.17 11.78 -21.49
CA GLY A 4 9.40 10.55 -21.62
C GLY A 4 9.67 9.73 -22.90
N THR A 5 10.26 10.31 -23.95
CA THR A 5 10.66 9.57 -25.15
C THR A 5 12.09 9.00 -25.11
N LEU A 6 12.91 9.36 -24.13
CA LEU A 6 14.28 8.83 -23.97
C LEU A 6 14.32 7.50 -23.22
N LEU A 7 13.29 7.17 -22.43
CA LEU A 7 13.14 5.91 -21.68
C LEU A 7 12.18 4.91 -22.37
N TRP A 8 11.81 5.19 -23.61
CA TRP A 8 11.10 4.26 -24.48
C TRP A 8 12.19 3.46 -25.23
N PRO A 9 12.53 2.23 -24.80
CA PRO A 9 11.56 1.17 -24.49
C PRO A 9 11.57 0.61 -23.05
N ASP A 10 12.47 0.97 -22.15
CA ASP A 10 12.80 0.21 -20.92
C ASP A 10 11.73 0.10 -19.83
N TRP A 11 10.59 0.78 -19.96
CA TRP A 11 9.46 0.66 -19.01
C TRP A 11 8.95 -0.79 -18.87
N HIS A 12 9.10 -1.59 -19.92
CA HIS A 12 8.65 -2.98 -19.96
C HIS A 12 9.44 -3.89 -19.01
N TYR A 13 10.66 -3.54 -18.59
CA TYR A 13 11.47 -4.39 -17.70
C TYR A 13 10.82 -4.59 -16.33
N GLY A 14 10.27 -3.53 -15.73
CA GLY A 14 9.57 -3.65 -14.45
C GLY A 14 8.33 -4.55 -14.55
N VAL A 15 7.57 -4.39 -15.65
CA VAL A 15 6.37 -5.20 -15.92
C VAL A 15 6.73 -6.65 -16.20
N LEU A 16 7.72 -6.91 -17.07
CA LEU A 16 8.22 -8.25 -17.37
C LEU A 16 8.80 -8.94 -16.14
N SER A 17 9.52 -8.23 -15.28
CA SER A 17 10.04 -8.77 -14.02
C SER A 17 8.89 -9.21 -13.10
N MET A 18 7.81 -8.43 -13.01
CA MET A 18 6.64 -8.77 -12.21
C MET A 18 5.93 -10.02 -12.73
N TYR A 19 5.71 -10.09 -14.06
CA TYR A 19 5.12 -11.28 -14.70
C TYR A 19 6.03 -12.51 -14.62
N GLY A 20 7.34 -12.34 -14.85
CA GLY A 20 8.33 -13.41 -14.74
C GLY A 20 8.41 -13.99 -13.33
N THR A 21 8.36 -13.12 -12.31
CA THR A 21 8.30 -13.55 -10.91
C THR A 21 7.04 -14.35 -10.62
N HIS A 22 5.88 -13.89 -11.11
CA HIS A 22 4.62 -14.62 -10.94
C HIS A 22 4.67 -16.02 -11.57
N LEU A 23 5.23 -16.15 -12.77
CA LEU A 23 5.41 -17.45 -13.44
C LEU A 23 6.39 -18.35 -12.69
N ALA A 24 7.55 -17.83 -12.29
CA ALA A 24 8.59 -18.59 -11.58
C ALA A 24 8.08 -19.10 -10.24
N VAL A 25 7.43 -18.24 -9.44
CA VAL A 25 6.84 -18.64 -8.16
C VAL A 25 5.78 -19.73 -8.38
N ASN A 26 4.83 -19.53 -9.27
CA ASN A 26 3.79 -20.54 -9.52
C ASN A 26 4.38 -21.86 -10.04
N HIS A 27 5.40 -21.82 -10.91
CA HIS A 27 6.10 -23.01 -11.36
C HIS A 27 6.72 -23.76 -10.19
N LEU A 28 7.53 -23.09 -9.35
CA LEU A 28 8.18 -23.72 -8.19
C LEU A 28 7.18 -24.26 -7.17
N LEU A 29 6.06 -23.57 -6.94
CA LEU A 29 5.00 -24.06 -6.05
C LEU A 29 4.37 -25.37 -6.58
N ILE A 30 4.18 -25.47 -7.90
CA ILE A 30 3.52 -26.62 -8.55
C ILE A 30 4.50 -27.78 -8.80
N SER A 31 5.72 -27.50 -9.28
CA SER A 31 6.71 -28.50 -9.71
C SER A 31 7.59 -28.98 -8.56
N GLU A 32 8.06 -28.08 -7.69
CA GLU A 32 8.98 -28.40 -6.58
C GLU A 32 8.25 -28.66 -5.26
N LYS A 33 6.90 -28.62 -5.25
CA LYS A 33 6.05 -28.84 -4.07
C LYS A 33 6.54 -28.08 -2.83
N LEU A 34 6.95 -26.83 -3.02
CA LEU A 34 7.23 -25.95 -1.90
C LEU A 34 5.97 -25.88 -1.02
N ASN A 35 6.11 -26.15 0.28
CA ASN A 35 5.03 -26.07 1.27
C ASN A 35 4.68 -24.61 1.59
N VAL A 36 4.31 -23.85 0.55
CA VAL A 36 3.97 -22.44 0.63
C VAL A 36 2.55 -22.28 0.09
N THR A 37 1.66 -21.84 0.97
CA THR A 37 0.26 -21.58 0.64
C THR A 37 0.06 -20.09 0.44
N LYS A 38 -0.61 -19.71 -0.66
CA LYS A 38 -0.99 -18.31 -0.87
C LYS A 38 -2.07 -17.93 0.15
N ALA A 39 -1.79 -16.91 0.93
CA ALA A 39 -2.74 -16.41 1.93
C ALA A 39 -3.66 -15.35 1.31
N ASP A 40 -4.49 -15.77 0.34
CA ASP A 40 -5.35 -14.88 -0.46
C ASP A 40 -6.27 -13.98 0.38
N GLN A 41 -6.65 -14.43 1.58
CA GLN A 41 -7.52 -13.70 2.49
C GLN A 41 -6.79 -12.58 3.26
N LEU A 42 -5.45 -12.64 3.33
CA LEU A 42 -4.62 -11.67 4.05
C LEU A 42 -4.14 -10.53 3.14
N LEU A 43 -4.19 -10.73 1.83
CA LEU A 43 -3.68 -9.80 0.82
C LEU A 43 -4.84 -9.10 0.10
N ASP A 44 -4.58 -7.88 -0.37
CA ASP A 44 -5.48 -7.09 -1.22
C ASP A 44 -6.82 -6.66 -0.59
N GLN A 45 -6.79 -6.19 0.66
CA GLN A 45 -7.98 -5.59 1.24
C GLN A 45 -8.37 -4.30 0.52
N SER A 46 -9.54 -4.30 -0.10
CA SER A 46 -10.05 -3.08 -0.73
C SER A 46 -10.23 -1.94 0.28
N THR A 47 -9.66 -0.77 0.01
CA THR A 47 -9.97 0.47 0.75
C THR A 47 -11.33 1.07 0.38
N THR A 48 -12.05 0.47 -0.57
CA THR A 48 -13.42 0.86 -0.92
C THR A 48 -14.48 0.03 -0.22
N ASN A 49 -14.08 -1.06 0.45
CA ASN A 49 -14.99 -1.89 1.23
C ASN A 49 -15.33 -1.17 2.57
N PRO A 50 -16.62 -0.97 2.91
CA PRO A 50 -17.03 -0.38 4.17
C PRO A 50 -16.81 -1.27 5.40
N ASP A 51 -16.45 -2.55 5.22
CA ASP A 51 -16.16 -3.46 6.33
C ASP A 51 -15.10 -2.87 7.27
N GLN A 52 -15.29 -3.12 8.57
CA GLN A 52 -14.32 -2.71 9.57
C GLN A 52 -12.97 -3.39 9.33
N PHE A 53 -11.91 -2.60 9.47
CA PHE A 53 -10.56 -3.11 9.55
C PHE A 53 -10.39 -3.74 10.94
N ASP A 54 -10.72 -5.02 11.00
CA ASP A 54 -10.52 -5.85 12.17
C ASP A 54 -9.29 -6.73 11.94
N LEU A 55 -8.16 -6.35 12.54
CA LEU A 55 -6.92 -7.12 12.49
C LEU A 55 -7.08 -8.48 13.16
N GLU A 56 -7.96 -8.60 14.16
CA GLU A 56 -8.19 -9.84 14.92
C GLU A 56 -9.15 -10.79 14.18
N LYS A 57 -10.15 -10.27 13.46
CA LYS A 57 -11.13 -11.11 12.72
C LYS A 57 -10.75 -11.40 11.28
N ASN A 58 -10.11 -10.46 10.59
CA ASN A 58 -9.92 -10.55 9.15
C ASN A 58 -8.47 -10.78 8.71
N ASN A 59 -7.49 -10.69 9.63
CA ASN A 59 -6.05 -10.88 9.39
C ASN A 59 -5.52 -10.21 8.10
N ARG A 60 -5.96 -8.99 7.78
CA ARG A 60 -5.60 -8.34 6.51
C ARG A 60 -4.29 -7.56 6.66
N LEU A 61 -3.25 -7.99 5.95
CA LEU A 61 -1.89 -7.44 6.00
C LEU A 61 -1.60 -6.40 4.91
N HIS A 62 -2.39 -6.40 3.83
CA HIS A 62 -2.20 -5.51 2.68
C HIS A 62 -3.49 -4.75 2.36
N LEU A 63 -3.38 -3.42 2.16
CA LEU A 63 -4.46 -2.56 1.71
C LEU A 63 -4.30 -2.22 0.22
N HIS A 64 -5.35 -2.45 -0.55
CA HIS A 64 -5.41 -2.13 -1.97
C HIS A 64 -6.30 -0.90 -2.23
N CYS A 65 -5.68 0.17 -2.72
CA CYS A 65 -6.39 1.38 -3.15
C CYS A 65 -6.77 1.29 -4.63
N TRP A 66 -8.00 0.83 -4.91
CA TRP A 66 -8.52 0.73 -6.27
C TRP A 66 -8.67 2.10 -6.94
N HIS A 67 -8.68 2.11 -8.27
CA HIS A 67 -8.91 3.29 -9.09
C HIS A 67 -10.38 3.74 -9.02
N THR A 68 -10.81 4.27 -7.88
CA THR A 68 -12.17 4.77 -7.67
C THR A 68 -12.15 6.16 -7.06
N GLU A 69 -13.28 6.85 -7.13
CA GLU A 69 -13.50 8.12 -6.44
C GLU A 69 -14.13 7.93 -5.05
N LYS A 70 -14.53 6.71 -4.70
CA LYS A 70 -15.18 6.47 -3.43
C LYS A 70 -14.14 6.40 -2.32
N LYS A 71 -14.42 7.16 -1.26
CA LYS A 71 -13.93 6.96 0.10
C LYS A 71 -12.44 7.36 0.31
N PHE A 72 -11.44 6.62 -0.20
CA PHE A 72 -10.05 7.08 -0.24
C PHE A 72 -9.48 6.81 -1.63
N SER A 73 -9.15 7.87 -2.35
CA SER A 73 -8.65 7.82 -3.71
C SER A 73 -7.25 8.41 -3.80
N LYS A 74 -6.29 7.63 -4.27
CA LYS A 74 -4.92 8.12 -4.51
C LYS A 74 -4.87 9.28 -5.51
N PHE A 75 -5.84 9.34 -6.43
CA PHE A 75 -5.95 10.45 -7.38
C PHE A 75 -6.43 11.73 -6.68
N GLN A 76 -7.48 11.64 -5.86
CA GLN A 76 -7.98 12.77 -5.08
C GLN A 76 -6.94 13.27 -4.07
N PHE A 77 -6.19 12.35 -3.44
CA PHE A 77 -5.05 12.69 -2.59
C PHE A 77 -3.97 13.46 -3.37
N LYS A 78 -3.57 12.96 -4.54
CA LYS A 78 -2.60 13.65 -5.42
C LYS A 78 -3.08 15.04 -5.85
N LEU A 79 -4.40 15.22 -6.01
CA LEU A 79 -5.02 16.50 -6.33
C LEU A 79 -5.21 17.44 -5.12
N GLY A 80 -4.78 17.03 -3.92
CA GLY A 80 -4.88 17.84 -2.70
C GLY A 80 -6.31 17.98 -2.14
N GLN A 81 -7.25 17.15 -2.60
CA GLN A 81 -8.68 17.25 -2.23
C GLN A 81 -8.98 16.87 -0.77
N TYR A 82 -7.97 16.41 -0.03
CA TYR A 82 -8.06 16.06 1.37
C TYR A 82 -7.31 17.02 2.31
N ASN A 83 -6.70 18.09 1.79
CA ASN A 83 -5.84 19.00 2.58
C ASN A 83 -6.57 19.71 3.73
N GLN A 84 -7.89 19.86 3.61
CA GLN A 84 -8.77 20.43 4.63
C GLN A 84 -9.12 19.44 5.76
N ILE A 85 -8.76 18.16 5.63
CA ILE A 85 -9.13 17.11 6.57
C ILE A 85 -7.95 16.85 7.50
N HIS A 86 -8.17 17.01 8.80
CA HIS A 86 -7.13 16.77 9.79
C HIS A 86 -7.12 15.27 10.19
N PRO A 87 -5.97 14.56 10.19
CA PRO A 87 -5.94 13.11 10.43
C PRO A 87 -6.61 12.64 11.73
N ARG A 88 -6.58 13.48 12.78
CA ARG A 88 -7.26 13.20 14.07
C ARG A 88 -8.78 13.03 13.95
N THR A 89 -9.44 13.59 12.94
CA THR A 89 -10.89 13.41 12.76
C THR A 89 -11.25 11.97 12.36
N LEU A 90 -10.27 11.17 11.95
CA LEU A 90 -10.42 9.79 11.48
C LEU A 90 -10.10 8.74 12.56
N LEU A 91 -9.73 9.14 13.78
CA LEU A 91 -9.28 8.20 14.82
C LEU A 91 -10.35 7.19 15.26
N ASN A 92 -11.63 7.60 15.22
CA ASN A 92 -12.75 6.78 15.66
C ASN A 92 -13.37 5.94 14.52
N ASP A 93 -12.88 6.10 13.29
CA ASP A 93 -13.35 5.32 12.14
C ASP A 93 -12.41 4.13 11.92
N SER A 94 -12.93 2.93 12.20
CA SER A 94 -12.19 1.68 12.08
C SER A 94 -12.19 1.11 10.65
N SER A 95 -12.70 1.83 9.65
CA SER A 95 -12.65 1.36 8.27
C SER A 95 -11.23 1.39 7.69
N ALA A 96 -10.95 0.46 6.78
CA ALA A 96 -9.67 0.42 6.04
C ALA A 96 -9.40 1.72 5.27
N GLN A 97 -10.48 2.38 4.83
CA GLN A 97 -10.43 3.68 4.20
C GLN A 97 -9.91 4.77 5.14
N ALA A 98 -10.53 4.92 6.32
CA ALA A 98 -10.15 5.95 7.27
C ALA A 98 -8.70 5.76 7.73
N TYR A 99 -8.29 4.50 7.91
CA TYR A 99 -6.89 4.16 8.14
C TYR A 99 -5.99 4.63 6.98
N ALA A 100 -6.28 4.26 5.74
CA ALA A 100 -5.47 4.64 4.58
C ALA A 100 -5.39 6.16 4.40
N MET A 101 -6.51 6.85 4.59
CA MET A 101 -6.58 8.31 4.50
C MET A 101 -5.81 9.00 5.62
N ARG A 102 -5.90 8.50 6.86
CA ARG A 102 -5.12 9.00 7.99
C ARG A 102 -3.62 8.87 7.72
N MET A 103 -3.17 7.70 7.26
CA MET A 103 -1.76 7.45 6.91
C MET A 103 -1.26 8.41 5.82
N ALA A 104 -2.08 8.67 4.80
CA ALA A 104 -1.73 9.59 3.72
C ALA A 104 -1.66 11.06 4.18
N LEU A 105 -2.58 11.49 5.05
CA LEU A 105 -2.58 12.84 5.61
C LEU A 105 -1.42 13.05 6.58
N GLU A 106 -1.14 12.07 7.45
CA GLU A 106 -0.01 12.11 8.37
C GLU A 106 1.33 12.15 7.64
N SER A 107 1.48 11.43 6.54
CA SER A 107 2.70 11.49 5.73
C SER A 107 2.90 12.85 5.07
N GLY A 108 1.82 13.52 4.66
CA GLY A 108 1.87 14.88 4.10
C GLY A 108 2.18 15.97 5.13
N LEU A 109 1.89 15.73 6.42
CA LEU A 109 2.19 16.64 7.52
C LEU A 109 3.61 16.47 8.08
N MET A 110 4.29 15.37 7.74
CA MET A 110 5.59 15.03 8.31
C MET A 110 6.71 15.67 7.50
N SER A 111 7.62 16.37 8.19
CA SER A 111 8.87 16.83 7.58
C SER A 111 9.80 15.65 7.29
N LEU A 112 10.73 15.84 6.35
CA LEU A 112 11.78 14.85 6.05
C LEU A 112 12.62 14.50 7.29
N GLU A 113 12.84 15.46 8.17
CA GLU A 113 13.60 15.27 9.41
C GLU A 113 12.84 14.38 10.40
N GLU A 114 11.55 14.65 10.62
CA GLU A 114 10.68 13.83 11.48
C GLU A 114 10.55 12.40 10.95
N LEU A 115 10.38 12.24 9.64
CA LEU A 115 10.32 10.92 9.01
C LEU A 115 11.64 10.16 9.19
N GLY A 116 12.76 10.83 8.94
CA GLY A 116 14.08 10.26 9.12
C GLY A 116 14.33 9.80 10.56
N GLN A 117 13.88 10.57 11.55
CA GLN A 117 14.01 10.20 12.95
C GLN A 117 13.16 8.98 13.31
N ARG A 118 11.88 8.96 12.91
CA ARG A 118 11.00 7.80 13.18
C ARG A 118 11.52 6.50 12.60
N LEU A 119 12.08 6.54 11.39
CA LEU A 119 12.66 5.35 10.76
C LEU A 119 13.87 4.82 11.55
N ARG A 120 14.72 5.70 12.08
CA ARG A 120 15.85 5.33 12.96
C ARG A 120 15.38 4.73 14.28
N ASP A 121 14.33 5.28 14.86
CA ASP A 121 13.77 4.78 16.13
C ASP A 121 13.18 3.37 15.94
N ILE A 122 12.49 3.13 14.82
CA ILE A 122 11.95 1.80 14.48
C ILE A 122 13.07 0.78 14.23
N SER A 123 14.15 1.17 13.53
CA SER A 123 15.28 0.26 13.30
C SER A 123 16.00 -0.09 14.59
N SER A 124 16.12 0.87 15.52
CA SER A 124 16.73 0.65 16.83
C SER A 124 15.89 -0.27 17.72
N ASN A 125 14.57 -0.16 17.66
CA ASN A 125 13.63 -1.01 18.42
C ASN A 125 13.42 -2.42 17.84
N ARG A 126 13.87 -2.70 16.61
CA ARG A 126 13.79 -4.04 15.99
C ARG A 126 15.01 -4.91 16.25
N THR A 127 16.01 -4.41 16.98
CA THR A 127 17.14 -5.19 17.48
C THR A 127 16.71 -5.97 18.72
N ILE A 128 15.99 -7.08 18.53
CA ILE A 128 15.77 -8.16 19.51
C ILE A 128 16.03 -9.48 18.80
#